data_AF-A0A7R9WR44-F1
#
_entry.id   AF-A0A7R9WR44-F1
#
_cell.length_a   1.000
_cell.length_b   1.000
_cell.length_c   1.000
_cell.angle_alpha   90.00
_cell.angle_beta   90.00
_cell.angle_gamma   90.00
#
_symmetry.space_group_name_H-M   'P 1'
#
loop_
_entity.id
_entity.type
_entity.pdbx_description
1 polymer ?
#
loop_
_entity_poly.entity_id
_entity_poly.type
_entity_poly.pdbx_seq_one_letter_code
_entity_poly.pdbx_strand_id
1 'polypeptide(L)'
;MMNALVALDDMQASNNMNMNLAAVTPAVFLIYACQRMLRFVRYALLKLGKSKEETYGSFQHGLLEMERLLVMRDNSSSYQTPMLRHDSVAGAGPAQQTRGGLRHDGIVLRSDDLGMMMLHIHELRTILWRDRRRFSSNDIRSVAEDLAELAGERGAVCVSQQIQIIARMSRTYAFLRVRNHG
;
A
#
# COMPACT_ATOMS: atom_id res chain seq x y z
N MET A 1 -68.32 -31.81 -34.41
CA MET A 1 -68.59 -30.79 -33.36
C MET A 1 -67.50 -30.70 -32.29
N MET A 2 -66.55 -31.65 -32.21
CA MET A 2 -65.49 -31.67 -31.17
C MET A 2 -64.43 -30.56 -31.31
N ASN A 3 -64.22 -29.99 -32.50
CA ASN A 3 -63.17 -28.98 -32.74
C ASN A 3 -63.44 -27.60 -32.13
N ALA A 4 -64.70 -27.20 -31.99
CA ALA A 4 -65.03 -25.86 -31.49
C ALA A 4 -64.79 -25.74 -29.97
N LEU A 5 -65.00 -26.84 -29.24
CA LEU A 5 -64.75 -26.91 -27.79
C LEU A 5 -63.26 -26.90 -27.46
N VAL A 6 -62.46 -27.64 -28.24
CA VAL A 6 -60.99 -27.66 -28.10
C VAL A 6 -60.39 -26.29 -28.45
N ALA A 7 -60.86 -25.65 -29.52
CA ALA A 7 -60.41 -24.31 -29.89
C ALA A 7 -60.77 -23.24 -28.83
N LEU A 8 -61.90 -23.40 -28.12
CA LEU A 8 -62.29 -22.52 -27.02
C LEU A 8 -61.39 -22.70 -25.79
N ASP A 9 -61.04 -23.94 -25.45
CA ASP A 9 -60.16 -24.26 -24.32
C ASP A 9 -58.73 -23.74 -24.57
N ASP A 10 -58.21 -23.91 -25.80
CA ASP A 10 -56.92 -23.34 -26.21
C ASP A 10 -56.90 -21.80 -26.17
N MET A 11 -58.00 -21.16 -26.58
CA MET A 11 -58.13 -19.69 -26.52
C MET A 11 -58.16 -19.18 -25.07
N GLN A 12 -58.83 -19.91 -24.17
CA GLN A 12 -58.87 -19.56 -22.75
C GLN A 12 -57.50 -19.80 -22.07
N ALA A 13 -56.82 -20.89 -22.41
CA ALA A 13 -55.47 -21.18 -21.92
C ALA A 13 -54.47 -20.08 -22.35
N SER A 14 -54.49 -19.67 -23.62
CA SER A 14 -53.64 -18.59 -24.13
C SER A 14 -53.93 -17.24 -23.45
N ASN A 15 -55.20 -16.94 -23.17
CA ASN A 15 -55.57 -15.67 -22.54
C ASN A 15 -55.14 -15.62 -21.06
N ASN A 16 -55.28 -16.74 -20.35
CA ASN A 16 -54.79 -16.89 -18.97
C ASN A 16 -53.26 -16.77 -18.87
N MET A 17 -52.54 -17.34 -19.84
CA MET A 17 -51.07 -17.21 -19.90
C MET A 17 -50.65 -15.76 -20.13
N ASN A 18 -51.31 -15.05 -21.05
CA ASN A 18 -50.98 -13.65 -21.34
C ASN A 18 -51.28 -12.73 -20.15
N MET A 19 -52.41 -12.95 -19.47
CA MET A 19 -52.79 -12.20 -18.27
C MET A 19 -51.84 -12.42 -17.11
N ASN A 20 -51.41 -13.68 -16.88
CA ASN A 20 -50.39 -13.98 -15.87
C ASN A 20 -49.03 -13.36 -16.21
N LEU A 21 -48.62 -13.40 -17.48
CA LEU A 21 -47.36 -12.78 -17.92
C LEU A 21 -47.38 -11.26 -17.73
N ALA A 22 -48.48 -10.60 -18.11
CA ALA A 22 -48.67 -9.17 -17.92
C ALA A 22 -48.66 -8.76 -16.43
N ALA A 23 -49.16 -9.62 -15.54
CA ALA A 23 -49.14 -9.39 -14.10
C ALA A 23 -47.72 -9.57 -13.49
N VAL A 24 -46.91 -10.49 -14.02
CA VAL A 24 -45.57 -10.79 -13.50
C VAL A 24 -44.49 -9.84 -14.03
N THR A 25 -44.67 -9.31 -15.25
CA THR A 25 -43.67 -8.46 -15.93
C THR A 25 -43.25 -7.22 -15.12
N PRO A 26 -44.17 -6.45 -14.50
CA PRO A 26 -43.79 -5.28 -13.70
C PRO A 26 -42.91 -5.65 -12.51
N ALA A 27 -43.22 -6.76 -11.83
CA ALA A 27 -42.46 -7.22 -10.66
C ALA A 27 -41.03 -7.62 -11.04
N VAL A 28 -40.84 -8.32 -12.16
CA VAL A 28 -39.51 -8.70 -12.66
C VAL A 28 -38.70 -7.46 -13.02
N PHE A 29 -39.31 -6.47 -13.68
CA PHE A 29 -38.64 -5.22 -14.03
C PHE A 29 -38.22 -4.43 -12.79
N LEU A 30 -39.06 -4.41 -11.76
CA LEU A 30 -38.80 -3.74 -10.48
C LEU A 30 -37.65 -4.41 -9.72
N ILE A 31 -37.63 -5.75 -9.68
CA ILE A 31 -36.52 -6.52 -9.09
C ILE A 31 -35.21 -6.24 -9.83
N TYR A 32 -35.23 -6.25 -11.17
CA TYR A 32 -34.05 -5.97 -11.98
C TYR A 32 -33.54 -4.53 -11.77
N ALA A 33 -34.45 -3.55 -11.77
CA ALA A 33 -34.12 -2.14 -11.51
C ALA A 33 -33.55 -1.96 -10.10
N CYS A 34 -34.13 -2.61 -9.09
CA CYS A 34 -33.66 -2.58 -7.72
C CYS A 34 -32.25 -3.18 -7.58
N GLN A 35 -32.00 -4.34 -8.20
CA GLN A 35 -30.66 -4.95 -8.23
C GLN A 35 -29.63 -4.05 -8.91
N ARG A 36 -30.00 -3.40 -10.01
CA ARG A 36 -29.12 -2.48 -10.74
C ARG A 36 -28.81 -1.22 -9.93
N MET A 37 -29.82 -0.64 -9.27
CA MET A 37 -29.64 0.49 -8.36
C MET A 37 -28.80 0.13 -7.14
N LEU A 38 -29.04 -1.02 -6.50
CA LEU A 38 -28.24 -1.48 -5.35
C LEU A 38 -26.77 -1.67 -5.71
N ARG A 39 -26.47 -2.19 -6.91
CA ARG A 39 -25.07 -2.26 -7.39
C ARG A 39 -24.47 -0.88 -7.57
N PHE A 40 -25.20 0.05 -8.18
CA PHE A 40 -24.72 1.42 -8.38
C PHE A 40 -24.49 2.14 -7.05
N VAL A 41 -25.45 2.05 -6.13
CA VAL A 41 -25.39 2.66 -4.80
C VAL A 41 -24.27 2.04 -3.97
N ARG A 42 -24.11 0.70 -3.97
CA ARG A 42 -22.95 0.05 -3.33
C ARG A 42 -21.63 0.51 -3.95
N TYR A 43 -21.58 0.63 -5.28
CA TYR A 43 -20.37 1.10 -5.95
C TYR A 43 -20.06 2.55 -5.58
N ALA A 44 -21.06 3.44 -5.61
CA ALA A 44 -20.92 4.85 -5.25
C ALA A 44 -20.57 5.04 -3.76
N LEU A 45 -21.29 4.40 -2.84
CA LEU A 45 -21.04 4.49 -1.40
C LEU A 45 -19.70 3.89 -0.99
N LEU A 46 -19.28 2.76 -1.59
CA LEU A 46 -17.95 2.20 -1.32
C LEU A 46 -16.82 3.02 -1.96
N LYS A 47 -17.11 3.78 -3.02
CA LYS A 47 -16.17 4.71 -3.65
C LYS A 47 -16.11 6.07 -2.93
N LEU A 48 -17.05 6.35 -2.02
CA LEU A 48 -17.08 7.53 -1.14
C LEU A 48 -16.17 7.42 0.10
N GLY A 49 -15.45 6.32 0.29
CA GLY A 49 -14.35 6.28 1.26
C GLY A 49 -13.15 7.07 0.75
N LYS A 50 -12.35 7.68 1.67
CA LYS A 50 -11.09 8.43 1.48
C LYS A 50 -10.60 8.54 0.02
N SER A 51 -10.40 9.74 -0.51
CA SER A 51 -9.93 9.91 -1.90
C SER A 51 -8.70 9.04 -2.18
N LYS A 52 -8.54 8.53 -3.41
CA LYS A 52 -7.33 7.78 -3.80
C LYS A 52 -6.06 8.57 -3.47
N GLU A 53 -6.13 9.89 -3.63
CA GLU A 53 -5.07 10.83 -3.31
C GLU A 53 -4.75 10.88 -1.82
N GLU A 54 -5.75 10.72 -0.96
CA GLU A 54 -5.56 10.69 0.49
C GLU A 54 -4.86 9.39 0.90
N THR A 55 -5.27 8.24 0.35
CA THR A 55 -4.61 6.95 0.59
C THR A 55 -3.15 6.98 0.12
N TYR A 56 -2.88 7.49 -1.09
CA TYR A 56 -1.51 7.62 -1.60
C TYR A 56 -0.69 8.63 -0.82
N GLY A 57 -1.31 9.74 -0.38
CA GLY A 57 -0.68 10.74 0.47
C GLY A 57 -0.29 10.18 1.83
N SER A 58 -1.16 9.40 2.49
CA SER A 58 -0.84 8.73 3.75
C SER A 58 0.31 7.72 3.57
N PHE A 59 0.30 6.97 2.47
CA PHE A 59 1.38 6.02 2.17
C PHE A 59 2.72 6.74 1.94
N GLN A 60 2.70 7.84 1.18
CA GLN A 60 3.89 8.65 0.93
C GLN A 60 4.41 9.31 2.22
N HIS A 61 3.51 9.78 3.09
CA HIS A 61 3.88 10.34 4.39
C HIS A 61 4.65 9.34 5.25
N GLY A 62 4.15 8.10 5.36
CA GLY A 62 4.85 7.05 6.10
C GLY A 62 6.23 6.71 5.50
N LEU A 63 6.36 6.71 4.16
CA LEU A 63 7.66 6.56 3.50
C LEU A 63 8.63 7.72 3.80
N LEU A 64 8.15 8.96 3.79
CA LEU A 64 8.96 10.14 4.11
C LEU A 64 9.38 10.17 5.58
N GLU A 65 8.53 9.72 6.50
CA GLU A 65 8.89 9.61 7.92
C GLU A 65 9.99 8.56 8.14
N MET A 66 9.90 7.42 7.48
CA MET A 66 10.97 6.41 7.50
C MET A 66 12.27 6.94 6.90
N GLU A 67 12.21 7.63 5.76
CA GLU A 67 13.38 8.27 5.14
C GLU A 67 14.00 9.30 6.10
N ARG A 68 13.19 10.18 6.69
CA ARG A 68 13.66 11.20 7.64
C ARG A 68 14.33 10.58 8.86
N LEU A 69 13.74 9.52 9.42
CA LEU A 69 14.32 8.78 10.55
C LEU A 69 15.68 8.20 10.18
N LEU A 70 15.80 7.60 9.00
CA LEU A 70 17.07 7.03 8.52
C LEU A 70 18.11 8.10 8.21
N VAL A 71 17.74 9.19 7.56
CA VAL A 71 18.65 10.30 7.22
C VAL A 71 19.13 11.02 8.47
N MET A 72 18.26 11.23 9.48
CA MET A 72 18.69 11.78 10.77
C MET A 72 19.71 10.87 11.45
N ARG A 73 19.56 9.55 11.31
CA ARG A 73 20.51 8.58 11.87
C ARG A 73 21.83 8.55 11.12
N ASP A 74 21.78 8.55 9.78
CA ASP A 74 22.96 8.58 8.91
C ASP A 74 23.82 9.83 9.19
N ASN A 75 23.18 11.00 9.28
CA ASN A 75 23.87 12.26 9.61
C ASN A 75 24.42 12.32 11.04
N SER A 76 23.78 11.65 12.01
CA SER A 76 24.28 11.60 13.40
C SER A 76 25.61 10.84 13.55
N SER A 77 25.90 9.92 12.62
CA SER A 77 27.15 9.17 12.60
C SER A 77 28.34 9.98 12.08
N SER A 78 28.08 11.01 11.27
CA SER A 78 29.07 11.95 10.74
C SER A 78 29.65 12.91 11.81
N TYR A 79 29.05 12.98 13.00
CA TYR A 79 29.48 13.85 14.11
C TYR A 79 30.39 13.16 15.15
N GLN A 80 30.79 11.91 14.96
CA GLN A 80 31.98 11.35 15.61
C GLN A 80 33.11 11.38 14.56
N THR A 81 34.11 12.26 14.53
CA THR A 81 34.81 13.07 15.54
C THR A 81 35.62 14.16 14.78
N PRO A 82 35.99 15.31 15.39
CA PRO A 82 37.38 15.43 15.83
C PRO A 82 37.59 16.15 17.18
N MET A 83 38.39 15.48 18.03
CA MET A 83 39.36 16.02 19.00
C MET A 83 38.90 16.97 20.12
N LEU A 84 38.98 16.45 21.36
CA LEU A 84 39.77 17.12 22.40
C LEU A 84 40.50 16.07 23.23
N ARG A 85 41.63 15.65 22.66
CA ARG A 85 42.81 15.15 23.36
C ARG A 85 43.33 16.28 24.24
N HIS A 86 43.30 16.10 25.56
CA HIS A 86 44.11 16.88 26.49
C HIS A 86 45.24 15.96 26.98
N ASP A 87 46.47 16.34 26.64
CA ASP A 87 47.69 15.59 26.86
C ASP A 87 47.99 15.39 28.35
N SER A 88 48.51 14.21 28.71
CA SER A 88 49.56 14.04 29.73
C SER A 88 50.23 12.65 29.64
N VAL A 89 51.36 12.62 28.93
CA VAL A 89 52.63 11.91 29.22
C VAL A 89 52.78 10.40 28.98
N ALA A 90 53.82 10.14 28.17
CA ALA A 90 54.71 8.97 28.05
C ALA A 90 54.32 7.77 27.18
N GLY A 91 55.21 7.46 26.23
CA GLY A 91 55.37 6.12 25.66
C GLY A 91 55.45 6.08 24.14
N ALA A 92 56.66 6.11 23.61
CA ALA A 92 56.97 6.00 22.19
C ALA A 92 56.64 4.60 21.61
N GLY A 93 56.08 4.58 20.40
CA GLY A 93 55.97 3.41 19.54
C GLY A 93 55.70 3.83 18.09
N PRO A 94 56.49 3.42 17.09
CA PRO A 94 56.23 3.72 15.69
C PRO A 94 55.30 2.67 15.07
N ALA A 95 54.68 3.03 13.94
CA ALA A 95 53.88 2.19 13.04
C ALA A 95 52.45 1.85 13.52
N GLN A 96 51.45 2.51 12.95
CA GLN A 96 50.83 2.08 11.69
C GLN A 96 49.82 3.14 11.25
N GLN A 97 50.15 3.88 10.19
CA GLN A 97 49.16 4.59 9.39
C GLN A 97 48.33 3.54 8.65
N THR A 98 47.35 2.95 9.34
CA THR A 98 46.27 2.25 8.67
C THR A 98 45.32 3.32 8.19
N ARG A 99 45.45 3.65 6.90
CA ARG A 99 44.41 4.30 6.10
C ARG A 99 43.06 3.69 6.49
N GLY A 100 42.28 4.41 7.30
CA GLY A 100 40.91 4.06 7.60
C GLY A 100 40.10 4.25 6.34
N GLY A 101 40.08 3.22 5.50
CA GLY A 101 39.14 3.13 4.40
C GLY A 101 37.74 3.33 4.97
N LEU A 102 36.92 4.10 4.24
CA LEU A 102 35.48 4.18 4.41
C LEU A 102 34.88 2.76 4.31
N ARG A 103 34.99 1.98 5.37
CA ARG A 103 34.10 0.88 5.63
C ARG A 103 32.84 1.54 6.17
N HIS A 104 31.84 1.66 5.30
CA HIS A 104 30.46 1.54 5.74
C HIS A 104 30.33 0.18 6.46
N ASP A 105 30.84 0.07 7.68
CA ASP A 105 30.36 -0.94 8.62
C ASP A 105 28.89 -0.61 8.76
N GLY A 106 28.06 -1.50 8.20
CA GLY A 106 26.64 -1.27 8.02
C GLY A 106 26.03 -0.82 9.34
N ILE A 107 25.77 0.48 9.47
CA ILE A 107 25.17 1.03 10.66
C ILE A 107 23.80 0.38 10.74
N VAL A 108 23.61 -0.47 11.76
CA VAL A 108 22.33 -1.08 12.07
C VAL A 108 21.54 -0.10 12.92
N LEU A 109 20.23 0.00 12.70
CA LEU A 109 19.36 0.85 13.51
C LEU A 109 19.45 0.45 14.98
N ARG A 110 19.34 1.44 15.88
CA ARG A 110 19.15 1.16 17.30
C ARG A 110 17.79 0.50 17.50
N SER A 111 17.64 -0.25 18.59
CA SER A 111 16.40 -0.99 18.89
C SER A 111 15.16 -0.08 18.94
N ASP A 112 15.29 1.15 19.44
CA ASP A 112 14.19 2.11 19.51
C ASP A 112 13.76 2.60 18.11
N ASP A 113 14.74 2.98 17.29
CA ASP A 113 14.54 3.44 15.91
C ASP A 113 14.00 2.32 15.02
N LEU A 114 14.47 1.09 15.24
CA LEU A 114 13.97 -0.11 14.59
C LEU A 114 12.51 -0.36 14.96
N GLY A 115 12.12 -0.14 16.22
CA GLY A 115 10.74 -0.21 16.66
C GLY A 115 9.84 0.78 15.91
N MET A 116 10.28 2.03 15.77
CA MET A 116 9.55 3.04 14.98
C MET A 116 9.48 2.69 13.50
N MET A 117 10.58 2.21 12.92
CA MET A 117 10.63 1.72 11.54
C MET A 117 9.61 0.60 11.31
N MET A 118 9.55 -0.38 12.21
CA MET A 118 8.60 -1.49 12.12
C MET A 118 7.15 -1.04 12.26
N LEU A 119 6.86 -0.01 13.06
CA LEU A 119 5.54 0.59 13.15
C LEU A 119 5.11 1.23 11.82
N HIS A 120 5.99 2.00 11.19
CA HIS A 120 5.69 2.59 9.88
C HIS A 120 5.52 1.52 8.79
N ILE A 121 6.36 0.48 8.79
CA ILE A 121 6.19 -0.66 7.87
C ILE A 121 4.83 -1.35 8.09
N HIS A 122 4.44 -1.56 9.34
CA HIS A 122 3.14 -2.14 9.68
C HIS A 122 1.98 -1.25 9.21
N GLU A 123 2.09 0.06 9.40
CA GLU A 123 1.09 1.03 8.93
C GLU A 123 0.95 0.99 7.40
N LEU A 124 2.07 1.01 6.66
CA LEU A 124 2.06 0.91 5.20
C LEU A 124 1.46 -0.41 4.71
N ARG A 125 1.79 -1.54 5.34
CA ARG A 125 1.16 -2.84 5.06
C ARG A 125 -0.34 -2.79 5.32
N THR A 126 -0.76 -2.16 6.41
CA THR A 126 -2.18 -2.00 6.76
C THR A 126 -2.92 -1.17 5.71
N ILE A 127 -2.35 -0.05 5.26
CA ILE A 127 -2.90 0.78 4.18
C ILE A 127 -3.02 -0.05 2.89
N LEU A 128 -1.95 -0.76 2.51
CA LEU A 128 -1.91 -1.59 1.31
C LEU A 128 -2.98 -2.67 1.30
N TRP A 129 -3.19 -3.37 2.44
CA TRP A 129 -4.19 -4.42 2.57
C TRP A 129 -5.62 -3.90 2.68
N ARG A 130 -5.84 -2.85 3.47
CA ARG A 130 -7.15 -2.22 3.68
C ARG A 130 -7.71 -1.66 2.37
N ASP A 131 -6.86 -0.97 1.61
CA ASP A 131 -7.21 -0.28 0.37
C ASP A 131 -6.73 -1.03 -0.88
N ARG A 132 -6.53 -2.35 -0.80
CA ARG A 132 -5.98 -3.18 -1.90
C ARG A 132 -6.65 -2.97 -3.26
N ARG A 133 -7.95 -2.65 -3.30
CA ARG A 133 -8.70 -2.42 -4.55
C ARG A 133 -8.25 -1.15 -5.29
N ARG A 134 -7.50 -0.27 -4.63
CA ARG A 134 -7.00 0.99 -5.18
C ARG A 134 -5.63 0.85 -5.83
N PHE A 135 -4.94 -0.27 -5.61
CA PHE A 135 -3.61 -0.56 -6.13
C PHE A 135 -3.68 -1.64 -7.22
N SER A 136 -2.73 -1.64 -8.15
CA SER A 136 -2.58 -2.76 -9.09
C SER A 136 -2.14 -4.02 -8.33
N SER A 137 -2.57 -5.20 -8.77
CA SER A 137 -2.13 -6.46 -8.15
C SER A 137 -0.62 -6.65 -8.20
N ASN A 138 0.03 -6.15 -9.25
CA ASN A 138 1.49 -6.16 -9.37
C ASN A 138 2.15 -5.18 -8.38
N ASP A 139 1.57 -4.00 -8.19
CA ASP A 139 2.08 -3.00 -7.25
C ASP A 139 1.98 -3.53 -5.81
N ILE A 140 0.85 -4.16 -5.45
CA ILE A 140 0.67 -4.74 -4.11
C ILE A 140 1.76 -5.76 -3.81
N ARG A 141 2.02 -6.66 -4.75
CA ARG A 141 3.06 -7.67 -4.58
C ARG A 141 4.43 -7.01 -4.47
N SER A 142 4.79 -6.13 -5.40
CA SER A 142 6.11 -5.50 -5.44
C SER A 142 6.36 -4.64 -4.19
N VAL A 143 5.37 -3.85 -3.77
CA VAL A 143 5.45 -3.03 -2.55
C VAL A 143 5.57 -3.91 -1.31
N ALA A 144 4.81 -5.01 -1.22
CA ALA A 144 4.92 -5.93 -0.10
C ALA A 144 6.31 -6.58 -0.03
N GLU A 145 6.90 -6.91 -1.18
CA GLU A 145 8.27 -7.43 -1.26
C GLU A 145 9.31 -6.37 -0.82
N ASP A 146 9.18 -5.12 -1.26
CA ASP A 146 10.06 -4.02 -0.83
C ASP A 146 9.94 -3.74 0.68
N LEU A 147 8.73 -3.76 1.23
CA LEU A 147 8.50 -3.57 2.66
C LEU A 147 9.06 -4.74 3.50
N ALA A 148 9.05 -5.96 2.96
CA ALA A 148 9.69 -7.12 3.59
C ALA A 148 11.22 -7.01 3.55
N GLU A 149 11.77 -6.51 2.44
CA GLU A 149 13.20 -6.20 2.33
C GLU A 149 13.60 -5.12 3.34
N LEU A 150 12.82 -4.05 3.46
CA LEU A 150 13.06 -2.95 4.42
C LEU A 150 13.03 -3.41 5.88
N ALA A 151 12.10 -4.32 6.22
CA ALA A 151 11.98 -4.92 7.55
C ALA A 151 13.13 -5.90 7.92
N GLY A 152 13.98 -6.25 6.95
CA GLY A 152 15.02 -7.25 7.14
C GLY A 152 14.52 -8.69 7.19
N GLU A 153 13.30 -8.96 6.73
CA GLU A 153 12.74 -10.33 6.65
C GLU A 153 13.51 -11.20 5.65
N ARG A 154 14.25 -10.58 4.72
CA ARG A 154 15.09 -11.24 3.71
C ARG A 154 16.59 -11.23 4.04
N GLY A 155 16.97 -10.73 5.22
CA GLY A 155 18.37 -10.60 5.66
C GLY A 155 18.61 -9.29 6.41
N ALA A 156 19.72 -9.21 7.15
CA ALA A 156 20.09 -7.98 7.84
C ALA A 156 20.38 -6.86 6.81
N VAL A 157 19.71 -5.72 6.98
CA VAL A 157 19.83 -4.55 6.09
C VAL A 157 20.40 -3.38 6.88
N CYS A 158 21.42 -2.72 6.34
CA CYS A 158 21.99 -1.52 6.97
C CYS A 158 21.18 -0.25 6.64
N VAL A 159 21.35 0.82 7.43
CA VAL A 159 20.66 2.11 7.23
C VAL A 159 20.81 2.61 5.77
N SER A 160 22.02 2.56 5.22
CA SER A 160 22.27 3.03 3.86
C SER A 160 21.56 2.19 2.79
N GLN A 161 21.45 0.87 2.99
CA GLN A 161 20.63 0.01 2.13
C GLN A 161 19.14 0.31 2.28
N GLN A 162 18.64 0.56 3.50
CA GLN A 162 17.25 0.93 3.74
C GLN A 162 16.88 2.25 3.03
N ILE A 163 17.77 3.26 3.07
CA ILE A 163 17.60 4.52 2.32
C ILE A 163 17.52 4.24 0.81
N GLN A 164 18.39 3.37 0.28
CA GLN A 164 18.38 3.00 -1.14
C GLN A 164 17.09 2.28 -1.55
N ILE A 165 16.55 1.41 -0.69
CA ILE A 165 15.26 0.74 -0.91
C ILE A 165 14.15 1.78 -0.98
N ILE A 166 14.07 2.71 -0.03
CA ILE A 166 13.05 3.76 -0.03
C ILE A 166 13.18 4.65 -1.28
N ALA A 167 14.40 5.03 -1.66
CA ALA A 167 14.67 5.80 -2.88
C ALA A 167 14.34 5.02 -4.16
N ARG A 168 14.43 3.68 -4.15
CA ARG A 168 13.96 2.82 -5.25
C ARG A 168 12.44 2.82 -5.30
N MET A 169 11.77 2.65 -4.16
CA MET A 169 10.30 2.64 -4.08
C MET A 169 9.71 3.96 -4.62
N SER A 170 10.22 5.11 -4.17
CA SER A 170 9.72 6.43 -4.59
C SER A 170 9.85 6.69 -6.10
N ARG A 171 10.85 6.09 -6.75
CA ARG A 171 11.05 6.17 -8.22
C ARG A 171 10.21 5.15 -9.00
N THR A 172 10.01 3.97 -8.43
CA THR A 172 9.35 2.83 -9.10
C THR A 172 7.83 3.01 -9.14
N TYR A 173 7.24 3.46 -8.03
CA TYR A 173 5.78 3.52 -7.91
C TYR A 173 5.23 4.88 -8.33
N ALA A 174 4.43 4.90 -9.40
CA ALA A 174 3.83 6.12 -9.92
C ALA A 174 2.97 6.86 -8.87
N PHE A 175 2.27 6.13 -7.99
CA PHE A 175 1.41 6.71 -6.96
C PHE A 175 2.19 7.46 -5.86
N LEU A 176 3.51 7.23 -5.74
CA LEU A 176 4.39 7.97 -4.82
C LEU A 176 4.96 9.26 -5.42
N ARG A 177 4.86 9.43 -6.74
CA ARG A 177 5.43 10.58 -7.47
C ARG A 177 4.51 11.79 -7.52
N VAL A 178 3.23 11.62 -7.18
CA VAL A 178 2.13 12.55 -7.53
C VAL A 178 2.16 13.88 -6.76
N ARG A 179 3.08 14.09 -5.81
CA ARG A 179 2.99 15.25 -4.89
C ARG A 179 4.23 16.15 -4.79
N ASN A 180 5.18 16.09 -5.74
CA ASN A 180 6.24 17.10 -5.86
C ASN A 180 5.77 18.34 -6.66
N HIS A 181 4.57 18.84 -6.38
CA HIS A 181 4.14 20.18 -6.80
C HIS A 181 3.92 21.01 -5.55
N GLY A 182 5.03 21.57 -5.05
CA GLY A 182 5.04 22.78 -4.22
C GLY A 182 5.29 23.98 -5.12
#